data_AF-C6WMC9-F1
#
_entry.id   AF-C6WMC9-F1
#
_cell.length_a   1.000
_cell.length_b   1.000
_cell.length_c   1.000
_cell.angle_alpha   90.00
_cell.angle_beta   90.00
_cell.angle_gamma   90.00
#
_symmetry.space_group_name_H-M   'P 1'
#
loop_
_entity.id
_entity.type
_entity.pdbx_description
1 polymer ?
#
loop_
_entity_poly.entity_id
_entity_poly.type
_entity_poly.pdbx_seq_one_letter_code
_entity_poly.pdbx_strand_id
1 'polypeptide(L)' 'MSTGAPLHRWFKSSYSGGANNECVEVRFGAVSGEHIGVRDSKSPESRLSFSSAAFSAFLLGQRR' A
#
# COMPACT_ATOMS: atom_id res chain seq x y z
N MET A 1 -1.48 7.83 -17.20
CA MET A 1 -1.66 6.99 -15.99
C MET A 1 -0.67 5.85 -16.12
N SER A 2 0.47 5.92 -15.42
CA SER A 2 1.58 4.99 -15.64
C SER A 2 1.31 3.66 -14.97
N THR A 3 0.99 2.66 -15.79
CA THR A 3 0.81 1.26 -15.43
C THR A 3 2.17 0.60 -15.23
N GLY A 4 2.77 0.82 -14.08
CA GLY A 4 3.94 0.08 -13.63
C GLY A 4 3.92 0.09 -12.12
N ALA A 5 3.60 -1.05 -11.49
CA ALA A 5 3.74 -1.17 -10.05
C ALA A 5 5.18 -0.81 -9.71
N PRO A 6 5.43 0.32 -9.02
CA PRO A 6 6.79 0.80 -8.87
C PRO A 6 7.38 -0.02 -7.72
N LEU A 7 7.98 -1.15 -8.08
CA LEU A 7 8.69 -1.98 -7.12
C LEU A 7 9.69 -1.07 -6.38
N HIS A 8 9.61 -1.07 -5.04
CA HIS A 8 10.34 -0.19 -4.11
C HIS A 8 9.95 1.30 -3.99
N ARG A 9 8.92 1.83 -4.68
CA ARG A 9 8.45 3.20 -4.42
C ARG A 9 7.06 3.23 -3.79
N TRP A 10 6.83 4.25 -2.96
CA TRP A 10 5.49 4.59 -2.51
C TRP A 10 4.67 5.08 -3.70
N PHE A 11 3.49 4.51 -3.86
CA PHE A 11 2.51 4.99 -4.83
C PHE A 11 1.18 5.22 -4.12
N LYS A 12 0.52 6.30 -4.50
CA LYS A 12 -0.78 6.69 -3.96
C LYS A 12 -1.87 5.83 -4.58
N SER A 13 -2.82 5.38 -3.76
CA SER A 13 -4.00 4.66 -4.25
C SER A 13 -4.81 5.52 -5.21
N SER A 14 -5.35 4.93 -6.27
CA SER A 14 -6.27 5.62 -7.20
C SER A 14 -7.58 6.03 -6.53
N TYR A 15 -7.93 5.39 -5.41
CA TYR A 15 -9.10 5.72 -4.60
C TYR A 15 -8.84 6.91 -3.66
N SER A 16 -7.60 7.38 -3.56
CA SER A 16 -7.19 8.49 -2.71
C SER A 16 -7.34 9.88 -3.37
N GLY A 17 -8.30 10.01 -4.29
CA GLY A 17 -8.63 11.24 -5.02
C GLY A 17 -10.11 11.63 -4.88
N GLY A 18 -10.41 12.93 -4.93
CA GLY A 18 -11.77 13.48 -4.79
C GLY A 18 -12.07 14.00 -3.38
N ALA A 19 -13.36 14.20 -3.08
CA ALA A 19 -13.88 14.74 -1.80
C ALA A 19 -13.53 13.90 -0.55
N ASN A 20 -13.01 12.68 -0.76
CA ASN A 20 -12.96 11.64 0.25
C ASN A 20 -11.75 11.74 1.18
N ASN A 21 -10.75 12.59 0.90
CA ASN A 21 -9.62 12.87 1.81
C ASN A 21 -8.77 11.66 2.30
N GLU A 22 -9.09 10.44 1.88
CA GLU A 22 -8.46 9.18 2.27
C GLU A 22 -7.14 9.01 1.51
N CYS A 23 -6.05 9.51 2.10
CA CYS A 23 -4.75 9.59 1.45
C CYS A 23 -3.93 8.35 1.80
N VAL A 24 -4.07 7.24 1.08
CA VAL A 24 -3.31 6.01 1.34
C VAL A 24 -2.23 5.83 0.29
N GLU A 25 -1.02 5.50 0.74
CA GLU A 25 0.08 5.06 -0.10
C GLU A 25 0.52 3.65 0.26
N VAL A 26 0.93 2.90 -0.77
CA VAL A 26 1.41 1.53 -0.63
C VAL A 26 2.79 1.43 -1.28
N ARG A 27 3.65 0.57 -0.72
CA ARG A 27 4.95 0.20 -1.29
C ARG A 27 5.07 -1.31 -1.30
N PHE A 28 5.25 -1.89 -2.48
CA PHE A 28 5.57 -3.31 -2.61
C PHE A 28 7.08 -3.51 -2.56
N GLY A 29 7.51 -4.59 -1.90
CA GLY A 29 8.87 -5.06 -1.99
C GLY A 29 9.18 -5.60 -3.39
N ALA A 30 10.40 -5.41 -3.89
CA ALA A 30 10.74 -5.88 -5.25
C ALA A 30 11.25 -7.31 -5.30
N VAL A 31 11.66 -7.86 -4.17
CA VAL A 31 12.07 -9.26 -4.06
C VAL A 31 11.10 -10.02 -3.17
N SER A 32 10.87 -11.28 -3.49
CA SER A 32 10.08 -12.18 -2.64
C SER A 32 10.67 -12.21 -1.22
N GLY A 33 9.85 -11.86 -0.24
CA GLY A 33 10.24 -11.77 1.17
C GLY A 33 10.45 -10.35 1.68
N GLU A 34 10.52 -9.33 0.81
CA GLU A 34 10.52 -7.95 1.24
C GLU A 34 9.11 -7.50 1.70
N HIS A 35 9.08 -6.66 2.74
CA HIS A 35 7.84 -6.24 3.38
C HIS A 35 7.02 -5.26 2.53
N ILE A 36 5.70 -5.40 2.61
CA ILE A 36 4.71 -4.47 2.06
C ILE A 36 4.47 -3.35 3.07
N GLY A 37 4.66 -2.10 2.63
CA GLY A 37 4.39 -0.91 3.43
C GLY A 37 3.05 -0.30 3.10
N VAL A 38 2.29 0.12 4.12
CA VAL A 38 1.06 0.92 3.97
C VAL A 38 1.16 2.12 4.89
N ARG A 39 0.84 3.32 4.39
CA ARG A 39 0.84 4.54 5.20
C ARG A 39 -0.22 5.53 4.74
N ASP A 40 -0.50 6.48 5.62
CA ASP A 40 -1.26 7.67 5.26
C ASP A 40 -0.31 8.71 4.62
N SER A 41 -0.70 9.31 3.48
CA SER A 41 0.12 10.29 2.77
C SER A 41 0.29 11.59 3.55
N LYS A 42 -0.64 11.92 4.46
CA LYS A 42 -0.57 13.12 5.30
C LYS A 42 0.29 12.89 6.55
N SER A 43 0.54 11.64 6.93
CA SER A 43 1.47 11.25 8.00
C SER A 43 2.51 10.24 7.51
N PRO A 44 3.46 10.67 6.66
CA PRO A 44 4.38 9.76 5.99
C PRO A 44 5.33 9.02 6.93
N GLU A 45 5.49 9.44 8.20
CA GLU A 45 6.33 8.76 9.20
C GLU A 45 5.64 7.61 9.90
N SER A 46 4.30 7.60 9.95
CA SER A 46 3.52 6.54 10.56
C SER A 46 3.19 5.48 9.52
N ARG A 47 3.93 4.36 9.53
CA ARG A 47 3.86 3.31 8.50
C ARG A 47 3.59 1.95 9.12
N LEU A 48 2.69 1.19 8.51
CA LEU A 48 2.50 -0.23 8.78
C LEU A 48 3.36 -1.04 7.83
N SER A 49 3.96 -2.12 8.33
CA SER A 49 4.83 -3.03 7.58
C SER A 49 4.34 -4.46 7.74
N PHE A 50 4.11 -5.15 6.62
CA PHE A 50 3.57 -6.50 6.58
C PHE A 50 4.50 -7.42 5.81
N SER A 51 4.57 -8.70 6.18
CA SER A 51 5.03 -9.72 5.24
C SER A 51 4.01 -9.90 4.12
N SER A 52 4.44 -10.35 2.94
CA SER A 52 3.52 -10.61 1.81
C SER A 52 2.43 -11.63 2.16
N ALA A 53 2.75 -12.61 3.01
CA ALA A 53 1.80 -13.60 3.51
C ALA A 53 0.73 -12.97 4.41
N ALA A 54 1.14 -12.13 5.37
CA ALA A 54 0.21 -11.44 6.26
C ALA A 54 -0.71 -10.47 5.51
N PHE A 55 -0.16 -9.73 4.55
CA PHE A 55 -0.95 -8.82 3.73
C PHE A 55 -2.00 -9.56 2.87
N SER A 56 -1.60 -10.68 2.27
CA SER A 56 -2.53 -11.54 1.52
C SER A 56 -3.66 -12.09 2.39
N ALA A 57 -3.33 -12.59 3.59
CA ALA A 57 -4.33 -13.08 4.53
C ALA A 57 -5.31 -11.97 4.98
N PHE A 58 -4.80 -10.76 5.22
CA PHE A 58 -5.63 -9.60 5.54
C PHE A 58 -6.65 -9.31 4.43
N LEU A 59 -6.21 -9.23 3.16
CA LEU A 59 -7.09 -8.97 2.02
C LEU A 59 -8.15 -10.05 1.83
N LEU A 60 -7.78 -11.32 2.06
CA LEU A 60 -8.74 -12.43 2.00
C LEU A 60 -9.81 -12.33 3.09
N GLY A 61 -9.47 -11.82 4.27
CA GLY A 61 -10.41 -11.55 5.35
C GLY A 61 -11.35 -10.36 5.12
N GLN A 62 -10.99 -9.42 4.22
CA GLN A 62 -11.81 -8.24 3.90
C GLN A 62 -12.86 -8.49 2.80
N ARG A 63 -12.79 -9.63 2.10
CA ARG A 63 -13.85 -10.06 1.18
C ARG A 63 -15.05 -10.57 1.99
N ARG A 64 -15.96 -9.66 2.38
CA ARG A 64 -17.33 -9.98 2.79
C ARG A 64 -18.29 -9.84 1.62
#